data_AF-K0IG96-F1
#
_entry.id   AF-K0IG96-F1
#
_cell.length_a   1.000
_cell.length_b   1.000
_cell.length_c   1.000
_cell.angle_alpha   90.00
_cell.angle_beta   90.00
_cell.angle_gamma   90.00
#
_symmetry.space_group_name_H-M   'P 1'
#
loop_
_entity.id
_entity.type
_entity.pdbx_description
1 polymer ?
#
loop_
_entity_poly.entity_id
_entity_poly.type
_entity_poly.pdbx_seq_one_letter_code
_entity_poly.pdbx_strand_id
1 'polypeptide(L)'
;MYKTDIAKALERSLGMLGEPSKKALLFHLTHTYKIPVDKKDCCPLEEIKGALRQILGEGASLVVASINKELAKQSERGAGTTTV
;
A
#
# COMPACT_ATOMS: atom_id res chain seq x y z
N MET A 1 13.70 -13.25 6.78
CA MET A 1 13.57 -11.99 6.03
C MET A 1 12.11 -11.59 6.01
N TYR A 2 11.71 -10.64 6.86
CA TYR A 2 10.34 -10.13 6.90
C TYR A 2 10.11 -9.29 5.65
N LYS A 3 9.47 -9.89 4.64
CA LYS A 3 9.00 -9.16 3.46
C LYS A 3 7.77 -8.37 3.90
N THR A 4 7.96 -7.10 4.22
CA THR A 4 6.87 -6.18 4.48
C THR A 4 6.02 -6.09 3.22
N ASP A 5 4.80 -6.60 3.29
CA ASP A 5 3.92 -6.78 2.14
C ASP A 5 3.25 -5.43 1.81
N ILE A 6 4.02 -4.52 1.19
CA ILE A 6 3.58 -3.16 0.81
C ILE A 6 2.30 -3.23 -0.03
N ALA A 7 2.20 -4.23 -0.91
CA ALA A 7 1.00 -4.53 -1.69
C ALA A 7 -0.23 -4.73 -0.79
N LYS A 8 -0.09 -5.53 0.27
CA LYS A 8 -1.16 -5.82 1.23
C LYS A 8 -1.55 -4.60 2.07
N ALA A 9 -0.56 -3.78 2.45
CA ALA A 9 -0.83 -2.52 3.13
C ALA A 9 -1.60 -1.56 2.21
N LEU A 10 -1.18 -1.44 0.95
CA LEU A 10 -1.85 -0.64 -0.06
C LEU A 10 -3.28 -1.12 -0.31
N GLU A 11 -3.50 -2.42 -0.53
CA GLU A 11 -4.84 -2.97 -0.74
C GLU A 11 -5.79 -2.69 0.44
N ARG A 12 -5.30 -2.84 1.67
CA ARG A 12 -6.08 -2.55 2.87
C ARG A 12 -6.40 -1.07 3.01
N SER A 13 -5.40 -0.21 2.79
CA SER A 13 -5.59 1.23 2.85
C SER A 13 -6.54 1.70 1.76
N LEU A 14 -6.46 1.18 0.55
CA LEU A 14 -7.41 1.48 -0.53
C LEU A 14 -8.80 0.92 -0.25
N GLY A 15 -8.93 -0.12 0.56
CA GLY A 15 -10.21 -0.67 1.03
C GLY A 15 -11.09 0.36 1.74
N MET A 16 -10.50 1.40 2.36
CA MET A 16 -11.28 2.48 3.00
C MET A 16 -12.07 3.34 2.01
N LEU A 17 -11.69 3.35 0.73
CA LEU A 17 -12.34 4.11 -0.33
C LEU A 17 -13.49 3.35 -1.00
N GLY A 18 -13.70 2.08 -0.60
CA GLY A 18 -14.65 1.17 -1.22
C GLY A 18 -14.03 0.30 -2.33
N GLU A 19 -14.63 -0.86 -2.56
CA GLU A 19 -14.19 -1.85 -3.54
C GLU A 19 -14.03 -1.33 -4.99
N PRO A 20 -14.97 -0.54 -5.56
CA PRO A 20 -14.82 -0.04 -6.93
C PRO A 20 -13.64 0.93 -7.05
N SER A 21 -13.47 1.84 -6.10
CA SER A 21 -12.35 2.79 -6.04
C SER A 21 -11.02 2.07 -5.89
N LYS A 22 -10.96 1.04 -5.02
CA LYS A 22 -9.78 0.19 -4.86
C LYS A 22 -9.38 -0.46 -6.18
N LYS A 23 -10.32 -1.12 -6.87
CA LYS A 23 -10.05 -1.80 -8.15
C LYS A 23 -9.58 -0.81 -9.22
N ALA A 24 -10.20 0.37 -9.30
CA ALA A 24 -9.79 1.41 -10.23
C ALA A 24 -8.36 1.90 -9.97
N LEU A 25 -8.01 2.14 -8.70
CA LEU A 25 -6.66 2.59 -8.32
C LEU A 25 -5.60 1.52 -8.54
N LEU A 26 -5.87 0.26 -8.17
CA LEU A 26 -4.96 -0.86 -8.43
C LEU A 26 -4.75 -1.06 -9.94
N PHE A 27 -5.81 -0.96 -10.74
CA PHE A 27 -5.72 -1.03 -12.19
C PHE A 27 -4.86 0.11 -12.75
N HIS A 28 -5.08 1.34 -12.29
CA HIS A 28 -4.32 2.51 -12.75
C HIS A 28 -2.84 2.44 -12.35
N LEU A 29 -2.53 2.00 -11.13
CA LEU A 29 -1.15 1.77 -10.68
C LEU A 29 -0.45 0.71 -11.53
N THR A 30 -1.15 -0.38 -11.86
CA THR A 30 -0.58 -1.49 -12.64
C THR A 30 -0.40 -1.15 -14.12
N HIS A 31 -1.41 -0.51 -14.74
CA HIS A 31 -1.41 -0.25 -16.17
C HIS A 31 -0.76 1.07 -16.57
N THR A 32 -0.98 2.15 -15.79
CA THR A 32 -0.45 3.48 -16.10
C THR A 32 0.97 3.63 -15.57
N TYR A 33 1.20 3.24 -14.32
CA TYR A 33 2.49 3.43 -13.64
C TYR A 33 3.38 2.18 -13.67
N LYS A 34 2.91 1.08 -14.28
CA LYS A 34 3.62 -0.21 -14.37
C LYS A 34 4.07 -0.75 -13.00
N ILE A 35 3.37 -0.37 -11.93
CA ILE A 35 3.67 -0.81 -10.56
C ILE A 35 3.00 -2.18 -10.37
N PRO A 36 3.78 -3.28 -10.23
CA PRO A 36 3.21 -4.59 -10.03
C PRO A 36 2.68 -4.71 -8.60
N VAL A 37 1.37 -4.53 -8.43
CA VAL A 37 0.74 -4.61 -7.10
C VAL A 37 0.47 -6.06 -6.67
N ASP A 38 0.58 -7.01 -7.61
CA ASP A 38 0.29 -8.44 -7.40
C ASP A 38 1.55 -9.30 -7.17
N LYS A 39 2.74 -8.73 -7.38
CA LYS A 39 4.01 -9.47 -7.26
C LYS A 39 4.63 -9.28 -5.88
N LYS A 40 5.30 -10.34 -5.40
CA LYS A 40 6.18 -10.35 -4.21
C LYS A 40 7.28 -9.26 -4.21
N ASP A 41 7.51 -8.64 -5.35
CA ASP A 41 8.33 -7.45 -5.56
C ASP A 41 7.39 -6.28 -5.86
N CYS A 42 6.79 -5.73 -4.80
CA CYS A 42 6.06 -4.48 -4.92
C CYS A 42 7.09 -3.34 -5.04
N CYS A 43 6.85 -2.38 -5.93
CA CYS A 43 7.71 -1.20 -6.09
C CYS A 43 7.97 -0.50 -4.74
N PRO A 44 9.10 0.23 -4.61
CA PRO A 44 9.39 0.97 -3.40
C PRO A 44 8.22 1.88 -3.03
N LEU A 45 7.95 1.99 -1.73
CA LEU A 45 6.81 2.74 -1.19
C LEU A 45 6.74 4.19 -1.72
N GLU A 46 7.89 4.79 -2.04
CA GLU A 46 7.97 6.14 -2.60
C GLU A 46 7.35 6.26 -4.00
N GLU A 47 7.55 5.27 -4.88
CA GLU A 47 6.93 5.23 -6.21
C GLU A 47 5.41 5.15 -6.09
N ILE A 48 4.91 4.33 -5.16
CA ILE A 48 3.47 4.19 -4.90
C ILE A 48 2.90 5.50 -4.37
N LYS A 49 3.59 6.17 -3.43
CA LYS A 49 3.20 7.49 -2.91
C LYS A 49 3.15 8.53 -4.02
N GLY A 50 4.15 8.53 -4.91
CA GLY A 50 4.22 9.41 -6.06
C GLY A 50 3.05 9.20 -7.02
N ALA A 51 2.80 7.96 -7.41
CA ALA A 51 1.69 7.61 -8.30
C ALA A 51 0.32 7.93 -7.67
N LEU A 52 0.13 7.62 -6.37
CA LEU A 52 -1.11 7.99 -5.67
C LEU A 52 -1.33 9.50 -5.65
N ARG A 53 -0.28 10.30 -5.44
CA ARG A 53 -0.36 11.76 -5.48
C ARG A 53 -0.72 12.30 -6.86
N GLN A 54 -0.22 11.66 -7.92
CA GLN A 54 -0.61 12.00 -9.30
C GLN A 54 -2.07 11.67 -9.60
N ILE A 55 -2.61 10.58 -9.03
CA ILE A 55 -4.00 10.15 -9.28
C ILE A 55 -5.01 10.90 -8.42
N LEU A 56 -4.74 11.03 -7.12
CA LEU A 56 -5.67 11.55 -6.12
C LEU A 56 -5.38 13.00 -5.70
N GLY A 57 -4.29 13.59 -6.20
CA GLY A 57 -3.85 14.93 -5.78
C GLY A 57 -3.55 14.98 -4.28
N GLU A 58 -4.02 16.04 -3.61
CA GLU A 58 -3.86 16.21 -2.16
C GLU A 58 -4.55 15.11 -1.33
N GLY A 59 -5.60 14.48 -1.88
CA GLY A 59 -6.31 13.37 -1.23
C GLY A 59 -5.45 12.12 -1.05
N ALA A 60 -4.34 12.00 -1.78
CA ALA A 60 -3.37 10.93 -1.59
C ALA A 60 -2.78 10.91 -0.19
N SER A 61 -2.68 12.07 0.48
CA SER A 61 -2.10 12.18 1.83
C SER A 61 -2.79 11.27 2.84
N LEU A 62 -4.12 11.11 2.73
CA LEU A 62 -4.91 10.24 3.59
C LEU A 62 -4.60 8.76 3.34
N VAL A 63 -4.51 8.37 2.07
CA VAL A 63 -4.16 7.00 1.67
C VAL A 63 -2.73 6.68 2.10
N VAL A 64 -1.79 7.59 1.88
CA VAL A 64 -0.39 7.45 2.27
C VAL A 64 -0.23 7.33 3.78
N ALA A 65 -0.94 8.15 4.56
CA ALA A 65 -0.96 8.03 6.02
C ALA A 65 -1.51 6.67 6.46
N SER A 66 -2.57 6.19 5.80
CA SER A 66 -3.15 4.87 6.05
C SER A 66 -2.17 3.74 5.75
N ILE A 67 -1.42 3.83 4.63
CA ILE A 67 -0.41 2.83 4.24
C ILE A 67 0.72 2.79 5.28
N ASN A 68 1.28 3.95 5.64
CA ASN A 68 2.32 4.02 6.67
C ASN A 68 1.84 3.42 8.01
N LYS A 69 0.57 3.65 8.38
CA LYS A 69 -0.04 3.08 9.58
C LYS A 69 -0.16 1.55 9.50
N GLU A 70 -0.58 0.99 8.36
CA GLU A 70 -0.64 -0.46 8.17
C GLU A 70 0.76 -1.09 8.15
N LEU A 71 1.75 -0.43 7.56
CA LEU A 71 3.15 -0.87 7.58
C LEU A 71 3.72 -0.88 9.01
N ALA A 72 3.46 0.16 9.80
CA ALA A 72 3.86 0.23 11.21
C ALA A 72 3.24 -0.91 12.04
N LYS A 73 1.93 -1.16 11.89
CA LYS A 73 1.26 -2.29 12.56
C LYS A 73 1.82 -3.66 12.16
N GLN A 74 2.23 -3.83 10.91
CA GLN A 74 2.85 -5.07 10.45
C GLN A 74 4.25 -5.25 11.04
N SER A 75 4.99 -4.15 11.24
CA SER A 75 6.25 -4.15 11.97
C SER A 75 6.07 -4.57 13.43
N GLU A 76 5.05 -4.04 14.12
CA GLU A 76 4.78 -4.36 15.54
C GLU A 76 4.30 -5.81 15.74
N ARG A 77 3.47 -6.34 14.82
CA ARG A 77 3.01 -7.74 14.87
C ARG A 77 4.11 -8.77 14.61
N GLY A 78 5.23 -8.36 14.01
CA GLY A 78 6.41 -9.21 13.83
C GLY A 78 7.27 -9.36 15.10
N ALA A 79 7.12 -8.47 16.09
CA ALA A 79 7.91 -8.47 17.32
C ALA A 79 7.23 -9.23 18.50
N GLY A 80 5.99 -9.71 18.33
CA GLY A 80 5.17 -10.29 19.39
C GLY A 80 5.21 -11.81 19.52
N THR A 81 6.27 -12.50 19.08
CA THR A 81 6.40 -13.97 19.30
C THR A 81 7.86 -14.35 19.56
N THR A 82 8.39 -13.91 20.71
CA THR A 82 9.55 -14.54 21.36
C THR A 82 9.44 -14.26 22.86
N THR A 83 8.71 -15.13 23.56
CA THR A 83 8.73 -15.43 25.01
C THR A 83 7.47 -16.28 25.23
N VAL A 84 7.49 -17.53 25.71
CA VAL A 84 8.43 -18.34 26.49
C VAL A 84 8.15 -19.81 26.17
#